data_AF-A0A7R9XU74-F1
#
_entry.id   AF-A0A7R9XU74-F1
#
_cell.length_a   1.000
_cell.length_b   1.000
_cell.length_c   1.000
_cell.angle_alpha   90.00
_cell.angle_beta   90.00
_cell.angle_gamma   90.00
#
_symmetry.space_group_name_H-M   'P 1'
#
loop_
_entity.id
_entity.type
_entity.pdbx_description
1 polymer ?
#
loop_
_entity_poly.entity_id
_entity_poly.type
_entity_poly.pdbx_seq_one_letter_code
_entity_poly.pdbx_strand_id
1 'polypeptide(L)'
;KKRTRANPDEVSMLEGPLDYRVTFCAAETSSGRENFGIREDDVDVVFDPKYDRVPHASDAGIELAWESKLEKHATGRLWDASKYRLHSAGVDAKTKRVTLKLGTTSYKEYVGTHTSSRPAG
;
A
#
# COMPACT_ATOMS: atom_id res chain seq x y z
N LYS A 1 23.10 19.08 -20.44
CA LYS A 1 21.87 19.66 -19.84
C LYS A 1 21.77 19.16 -18.40
N LYS A 2 22.08 20.01 -17.39
CA LYS A 2 21.96 19.66 -15.97
C LYS A 2 20.47 19.56 -15.62
N ARG A 3 20.00 18.41 -15.12
CA ARG A 3 18.66 18.27 -14.54
C ARG A 3 18.69 18.90 -13.15
N THR A 4 18.03 20.04 -13.00
CA THR A 4 17.75 20.65 -11.70
C THR A 4 16.88 19.65 -10.90
N ARG A 5 17.34 19.25 -9.71
CA ARG A 5 16.54 18.43 -8.79
C ARG A 5 15.42 19.32 -8.24
N ALA A 6 14.18 18.83 -8.32
CA ALA A 6 13.03 19.48 -7.71
C ALA A 6 13.23 19.55 -6.18
N ASN A 7 12.75 20.65 -5.59
CA ASN A 7 12.78 20.91 -4.16
C ASN A 7 11.89 19.87 -3.43
N PRO A 8 12.40 19.11 -2.45
CA PRO A 8 11.59 18.14 -1.71
C PRO A 8 10.42 18.76 -0.95
N ASP A 9 10.44 20.07 -0.68
CA ASP A 9 9.35 20.79 0.01
C ASP A 9 8.19 21.19 -0.93
N GLU A 10 8.30 20.97 -2.25
CA GLU A 10 7.26 21.27 -3.24
C GLU A 10 6.43 20.05 -3.66
N VAL A 11 6.58 18.90 -2.99
CA VAL A 11 5.71 17.75 -3.25
C VAL A 11 4.39 17.99 -2.51
N SER A 12 3.50 18.79 -3.10
CA SER A 12 2.13 18.88 -2.59
C SER A 12 1.53 17.47 -2.62
N MET A 13 1.10 16.99 -1.46
CA MET A 13 0.21 15.82 -1.38
C MET A 13 -0.92 16.05 -2.38
N LEU A 14 -1.21 15.07 -3.24
CA LEU A 14 -2.31 15.18 -4.20
C LEU A 14 -3.61 15.47 -3.45
N GLU A 15 -4.03 16.73 -3.41
CA GLU A 15 -5.33 17.13 -2.88
C GLU A 15 -6.37 16.95 -3.98
N GLY A 16 -7.31 16.04 -3.75
CA GLY A 16 -8.40 15.72 -4.67
C GLY A 16 -8.92 14.30 -4.46
N PRO A 17 -10.09 13.94 -5.02
CA PRO A 17 -10.53 12.56 -5.06
C PRO A 17 -9.47 11.73 -5.79
N LEU A 18 -8.83 10.81 -5.06
CA LEU A 18 -7.84 9.89 -5.62
C LEU A 18 -8.55 8.97 -6.62
N ASP A 19 -8.30 9.18 -7.91
CA ASP A 19 -8.70 8.27 -8.97
C ASP A 19 -7.73 7.08 -8.95
N TYR A 20 -8.14 5.98 -8.32
CA TYR A 20 -7.34 4.77 -8.20
C TYR A 20 -7.69 3.79 -9.31
N ARG A 21 -6.66 3.27 -10.00
CA ARG A 21 -6.79 2.16 -10.93
C ARG A 21 -6.03 0.95 -10.38
N VAL A 22 -6.74 -0.14 -10.11
CA VAL A 22 -6.14 -1.45 -9.86
C VAL A 22 -5.91 -2.11 -11.22
N THR A 23 -4.76 -2.76 -11.42
CA THR A 23 -4.43 -3.46 -12.67
C THR A 23 -3.92 -4.84 -12.30
N PHE A 24 -4.51 -5.89 -12.87
CA PHE A 24 -4.11 -7.26 -12.58
C PHE A 24 -3.12 -7.74 -13.63
N CYS A 25 -1.93 -8.15 -13.18
CA CYS A 25 -0.92 -8.75 -14.04
C CYS A 25 -0.83 -10.26 -13.71
N ALA A 26 -1.74 -11.07 -14.24
CA ALA A 26 -1.53 -12.52 -14.26
C ALA A 26 -0.59 -12.85 -15.43
N ALA A 27 0.46 -13.64 -15.18
CA ALA A 27 1.30 -14.14 -16.26
C ALA A 27 0.42 -14.95 -17.22
N GLU A 28 0.31 -14.51 -18.47
CA GLU A 28 -0.30 -15.29 -19.55
C GLU A 28 0.55 -16.55 -19.74
N THR A 29 0.30 -17.60 -18.96
CA THR A 29 0.87 -18.89 -19.28
C THR A 29 0.17 -19.40 -20.53
N SER A 30 0.94 -19.74 -21.56
CA SER A 30 0.49 -20.33 -22.83
C SER A 30 -0.27 -21.66 -22.69
N SER A 31 -0.40 -22.17 -21.47
CA SER A 31 -1.21 -23.32 -21.06
C SER A 31 -2.64 -22.95 -20.61
N GLY A 32 -3.02 -21.67 -20.69
CA GLY A 32 -4.28 -21.12 -20.18
C GLY A 32 -5.51 -21.81 -20.78
N ARG A 33 -6.07 -22.76 -20.03
CA ARG A 33 -7.40 -23.29 -20.34
C ARG A 33 -8.42 -22.19 -20.14
N GLU A 34 -9.40 -22.09 -21.04
CA GLU A 34 -10.58 -21.26 -20.84
C GLU A 34 -11.22 -21.62 -19.48
N ASN A 35 -11.50 -20.62 -18.64
CA ASN A 35 -11.99 -20.78 -17.25
C ASN A 35 -10.98 -21.34 -16.22
N PHE A 36 -9.67 -21.20 -16.44
CA PHE A 36 -8.64 -21.57 -15.46
C PHE A 36 -8.00 -20.33 -14.82
N GLY A 37 -8.29 -20.12 -13.53
CA GLY A 37 -7.76 -19.00 -12.73
C GLY A 37 -8.79 -17.91 -12.45
N ILE A 38 -8.33 -16.82 -11.82
CA ILE A 38 -9.11 -15.62 -11.53
C ILE A 38 -8.66 -14.53 -12.50
N ARG A 39 -9.58 -13.95 -13.27
CA ARG A 39 -9.30 -12.82 -14.17
C ARG A 39 -9.54 -11.49 -13.45
N GLU A 40 -9.07 -10.40 -14.03
CA GLU A 40 -9.36 -9.03 -13.55
C GLU A 40 -10.86 -8.79 -13.38
N ASP A 41 -11.67 -9.19 -14.38
CA ASP A 41 -13.12 -9.01 -14.37
C ASP A 41 -13.85 -9.85 -13.28
N ASP A 42 -13.15 -10.85 -12.72
CA ASP A 42 -13.64 -11.71 -11.64
C ASP A 42 -13.33 -11.11 -10.25
N VAL A 43 -12.63 -9.98 -10.18
CA VAL A 43 -12.24 -9.35 -8.91
C VAL A 43 -12.96 -8.02 -8.72
N ASP A 44 -13.76 -7.97 -7.66
CA ASP A 44 -14.37 -6.74 -7.16
C ASP A 44 -13.48 -6.10 -6.09
N VAL A 45 -13.27 -4.79 -6.21
CA VAL A 45 -12.51 -4.02 -5.23
C VAL A 45 -13.44 -3.05 -4.51
N VAL A 46 -13.51 -3.20 -3.18
CA VAL A 46 -14.22 -2.25 -2.31
C VAL A 46 -13.17 -1.45 -1.55
N PHE A 47 -13.00 -0.19 -1.93
CA PHE A 47 -12.07 0.74 -1.31
C PHE A 47 -12.82 1.71 -0.40
N ASP A 48 -12.48 1.74 0.88
CA ASP A 48 -13.23 2.53 1.87
C ASP A 48 -12.33 2.84 3.10
N PRO A 49 -12.31 4.09 3.61
CA PRO A 49 -11.55 4.46 4.80
C PRO A 49 -11.86 3.63 6.06
N LYS A 50 -13.04 3.00 6.15
CA LYS A 50 -13.35 2.07 7.26
C LYS A 50 -12.45 0.84 7.30
N TYR A 51 -11.75 0.55 6.20
CA TYR A 51 -10.78 -0.53 6.08
C TYR A 51 -9.33 -0.07 6.35
N ASP A 52 -9.14 1.20 6.73
CA ASP A 52 -7.83 1.73 7.12
C ASP A 52 -7.36 1.12 8.46
N ARG A 53 -6.12 1.44 8.83
CA ARG A 53 -5.58 1.05 10.13
C ARG A 53 -6.33 1.80 11.23
N VAL A 54 -6.72 1.07 12.28
CA VAL A 54 -7.27 1.68 13.50
C VAL A 54 -6.11 2.26 14.32
N PRO A 55 -6.20 3.53 14.76
CA PRO A 55 -5.19 4.12 15.64
C PRO A 55 -4.98 3.29 16.92
N HIS A 56 -3.73 3.15 17.34
CA HIS A 56 -3.36 2.39 18.54
C HIS A 56 -2.57 3.28 19.52
N ALA A 57 -2.65 2.99 20.82
CA ALA A 57 -1.98 3.78 21.86
C ALA A 57 -0.45 3.87 21.68
N SER A 58 0.15 2.88 21.01
CA SER A 58 1.59 2.84 20.72
C SER A 58 2.00 3.59 19.44
N ASP A 59 1.09 4.32 18.80
CA ASP A 59 1.36 4.98 17.50
C ASP A 59 2.42 6.08 17.60
N ALA A 60 2.66 6.62 18.80
CA ALA A 60 3.81 7.48 19.07
C ALA A 60 5.15 6.82 18.69
N GLY A 61 5.22 5.48 18.72
CA GLY A 61 6.40 4.73 18.28
C GLY A 61 6.60 4.71 16.76
N ILE A 62 5.59 5.07 15.96
CA ILE A 62 5.69 5.10 14.50
C ILE A 62 6.61 6.24 14.06
N GLU A 63 6.45 7.43 14.67
CA GLU A 63 7.33 8.58 14.38
C GLU A 63 8.77 8.28 14.77
N LEU A 64 8.99 7.80 15.99
CA LEU A 64 10.33 7.45 16.48
C LEU A 64 11.02 6.40 15.60
N ALA A 65 10.29 5.37 15.17
CA ALA A 65 10.82 4.36 14.27
C ALA A 65 11.16 4.92 12.88
N TRP A 66 10.36 5.87 12.39
CA TRP A 66 10.58 6.53 11.12
C TRP A 66 11.80 7.45 11.14
N GLU A 67 11.93 8.28 12.18
CA GLU A 67 13.09 9.16 12.40
C GLU A 67 14.38 8.35 12.49
N SER A 68 14.41 7.29 13.32
CA SER A 68 15.58 6.39 13.42
C SER A 68 15.94 5.76 12.08
N LYS A 69 14.94 5.46 11.23
CA LYS A 69 15.17 4.91 9.90
C LYS A 69 15.72 5.96 8.93
N LEU A 70 15.22 7.19 8.97
CA LEU A 70 15.76 8.30 8.18
C LEU A 70 17.23 8.58 8.52
N GLU A 71 17.59 8.59 9.81
CA GLU A 71 18.96 8.76 10.26
C GLU A 71 19.89 7.66 9.72
N LYS A 72 19.48 6.39 9.82
CA LYS A 72 20.22 5.25 9.25
C LYS A 72 20.38 5.34 7.74
N HIS A 73 19.46 6.01 7.06
CA HIS A 73 19.45 6.21 5.62
C HIS A 73 19.75 7.66 5.21
N ALA A 74 20.65 8.35 5.94
CA ALA A 74 21.10 9.73 5.73
C ALA A 74 21.57 10.08 4.30
N THR A 75 21.71 9.09 3.41
CA THR A 75 21.90 9.28 1.96
C THR A 75 20.76 10.02 1.24
N GLY A 76 19.62 10.27 1.92
CA GLY A 76 18.49 11.04 1.39
C GLY A 76 17.63 10.29 0.38
N ARG A 77 17.77 8.96 0.30
CA ARG A 77 17.03 8.10 -0.64
C ARG A 77 15.83 7.39 -0.01
N LEU A 78 15.44 7.76 1.21
CA LEU A 78 14.28 7.21 1.90
C LEU A 78 13.18 8.26 1.92
N TRP A 79 11.99 7.91 1.44
CA TRP A 79 10.80 8.77 1.47
C TRP A 79 9.58 7.93 1.84
N ASP A 80 8.57 8.56 2.43
CA ASP A 80 7.29 7.91 2.67
C ASP A 80 6.45 7.86 1.38
N ALA A 81 5.60 6.87 1.25
CA ALA A 81 4.68 6.72 0.12
C ALA A 81 3.42 5.98 0.53
N SER A 82 2.28 6.45 0.01
CA SER A 82 0.97 5.81 0.17
C SER A 82 0.97 4.39 -0.41
N LYS A 83 0.25 3.49 0.26
CA LYS A 83 0.09 2.08 -0.09
C LYS A 83 -1.36 1.65 0.10
N TYR A 84 -1.77 0.59 -0.60
CA TYR A 84 -3.03 -0.10 -0.31
C TYR A 84 -2.86 -1.00 0.90
N ARG A 85 -3.83 -0.96 1.80
CA ARG A 85 -3.94 -1.86 2.95
C ARG A 85 -4.98 -2.93 2.64
N LEU A 86 -4.57 -4.20 2.62
CA LEU A 86 -5.53 -5.29 2.53
C LEU A 86 -6.19 -5.51 3.90
N HIS A 87 -7.49 -5.25 4.00
CA HIS A 87 -8.27 -5.56 5.20
C HIS A 87 -8.73 -7.02 5.19
N SER A 88 -9.31 -7.47 4.08
CA SER A 88 -9.78 -8.85 3.94
C SER A 88 -10.00 -9.19 2.47
N ALA A 89 -9.85 -10.47 2.14
CA ALA A 89 -10.24 -11.03 0.84
C ALA A 89 -11.29 -12.12 1.06
N GLY A 90 -12.31 -12.17 0.21
CA GLY A 90 -13.35 -13.20 0.22
C GLY A 90 -13.59 -13.73 -1.18
N VAL A 91 -14.07 -14.97 -1.27
CA VAL A 91 -14.45 -15.60 -2.54
C VAL A 91 -15.90 -16.03 -2.43
N ASP A 92 -16.73 -15.60 -3.38
CA ASP A 92 -18.08 -16.11 -3.52
C ASP A 92 -18.03 -17.47 -4.21
N ALA A 93 -18.43 -18.52 -3.50
CA ALA A 93 -18.41 -19.89 -4.01
C ALA A 93 -19.33 -20.12 -5.21
N LYS A 94 -20.41 -19.31 -5.36
CA LYS A 94 -21.41 -19.43 -6.42
C LYS A 94 -20.98 -18.67 -7.68
N THR A 95 -20.59 -17.41 -7.52
CA THR A 95 -20.22 -16.54 -8.65
C THR A 95 -18.74 -16.66 -9.03
N LYS A 96 -17.93 -17.31 -8.19
CA LYS A 96 -16.46 -17.38 -8.29
C LYS A 96 -15.77 -16.02 -8.28
N ARG A 97 -16.50 -14.95 -7.96
CA ARG A 97 -15.95 -13.61 -7.82
C ARG A 97 -15.15 -13.49 -6.54
N VAL A 98 -14.04 -12.76 -6.62
CA VAL A 98 -13.19 -12.43 -5.48
C VAL A 98 -13.48 -11.00 -5.08
N THR A 99 -13.70 -10.75 -3.79
CA THR A 99 -13.85 -9.39 -3.28
C THR A 99 -12.64 -9.03 -2.43
N LEU A 100 -11.94 -7.96 -2.81
CA LEU A 100 -10.87 -7.36 -2.03
C LEU A 100 -11.39 -6.11 -1.31
N LYS A 101 -11.35 -6.11 0.02
CA LYS A 101 -11.64 -4.93 0.84
C LYS A 101 -10.33 -4.25 1.18
N LEU A 102 -10.17 -3.02 0.68
CA LEU A 102 -8.94 -2.26 0.73
C LEU A 102 -9.12 -0.93 1.45
N GLY A 103 -8.13 -0.55 2.25
CA GLY A 103 -7.95 0.80 2.80
C GLY A 103 -6.63 1.40 2.33
N THR A 104 -6.22 2.49 2.96
CA THR A 104 -4.92 3.13 2.80
C THR A 104 -3.99 2.84 3.97
N THR A 105 -2.69 2.91 3.70
CA THR A 105 -1.62 2.95 4.70
C THR A 105 -0.39 3.63 4.07
N SER A 106 0.72 3.77 4.80
CA SER A 106 1.96 4.29 4.25
C SER A 106 3.18 3.44 4.62
N TYR A 107 4.29 3.69 3.94
CA TYR A 107 5.56 3.02 4.27
C TYR A 107 6.03 3.35 5.68
N LYS A 108 5.80 4.59 6.12
CA LYS A 108 6.03 5.02 7.50
C LYS A 108 5.23 4.20 8.51
N GLU A 109 3.92 4.05 8.29
CA GLU A 109 3.08 3.22 9.17
C GLU A 109 3.55 1.76 9.20
N TYR A 110 3.96 1.20 8.06
CA TYR A 110 4.56 -0.12 7.99
C TYR A 110 5.81 -0.23 8.87
N VAL A 111 6.72 0.74 8.79
CA VAL A 111 7.95 0.77 9.61
C VAL A 111 7.63 0.75 11.11
N GLY A 112 6.64 1.53 11.53
CA GLY A 112 6.30 1.68 12.95
C GLY A 112 5.44 0.57 13.54
N THR A 113 4.75 -0.22 12.72
CA THR A 113 3.77 -1.22 13.21
C THR A 113 4.17 -2.67 12.94
N HIS A 114 4.97 -2.93 11.90
CA HIS A 114 5.42 -4.28 11.61
C HIS A 114 6.58 -4.68 12.54
N THR A 115 6.48 -5.84 13.18
CA THR A 115 7.37 -6.26 14.28
C THR A 115 8.83 -6.42 13.85
N SER A 116 9.10 -6.68 12.57
CA SER A 116 10.45 -6.77 12.03
C SER A 116 11.11 -5.41 11.77
N SER A 117 10.32 -4.34 11.68
CA SER A 117 10.81 -2.97 11.44
C SER A 117 10.84 -2.09 12.67
N ARG A 118 10.20 -2.50 13.76
CA ARG A 118 10.32 -1.82 15.06
C ARG A 118 11.73 -1.99 15.60
N PRO A 119 12.43 -0.90 15.95
CA PRO A 119 13.63 -0.99 16.78
C PRO A 119 13.29 -1.75 18.08
N ALA A 120 14.21 -2.60 18.55
CA ALA A 120 14.13 -3.07 19.93
C ALA A 120 14.14 -1.82 20.82
N GLY A 121 13.13 -1.70 21.69
CA GLY A 121 13.07 -0.66 22.71
C GLY A 121 14.19 -0.80 23.73
#